data_AF-A0A1G0GWQ0-F1
#
_entry.id   AF-A0A1G0GWQ0-F1
#
_cell.length_a   1.000
_cell.length_b   1.000
_cell.length_c   1.000
_cell.angle_alpha   90.00
_cell.angle_beta   90.00
_cell.angle_gamma   90.00
#
_symmetry.space_group_name_H-M   'P 1'
#
loop_
_entity.id
_entity.type
_entity.pdbx_description
1 polymer ?
#
loop_
_entity_poly.entity_id
_entity_poly.type
_entity_poly.pdbx_seq_one_letter_code
_entity_poly.pdbx_strand_id
1 'polypeptide(L)'
;MRVEKKFITVNGVLQRNPAWRDPNAAHSATPASTVASPAQALTIVTSPDDAIDASALLKQPVPASTAATIEIIQDEAIISQLNVNDGSVLLDGLSKIFAQHEVPVGLLNKLLMLNDYALNFKIDDSGSMQNTTDSTVKDASSRHMMEKFAKAQRRSDSSMTRWEEAEDRLHVFIEMLAYVPSGPITFTFLNRQDTLVLDRTNKKTPEQFLADAHEKISALFVIQPSGNTPMLRNLKNMFAQSSKKTMHYVLTDGVPSDGTAKDVAKLVLERTNPQDNPLTFLSCTNEDSQAEWMKNIEEIAPFTAELDDFGDERKEVLKDQGSTFPYSKGFWLLGNLVAAINPDDLDALDESAPFTMGTMENLMGRALSQQEYDAYFGQHPAINTRVQVQDPLLATYKTHFAQNYPQFCRKDIVSGQIPCVQAYREEMRRQTIKNSPFAQMLPSAPSGYTASPQAMFGGGYSQPAAQPGATAAGTNYRV
;
A
#
# COMPACT_ATOMS: atom_id res chain seq x y z
N MET A 1 30.14 23.79 11.83
CA MET A 1 29.16 23.12 12.73
C MET A 1 29.15 21.64 12.38
N ARG A 2 29.13 20.72 13.35
CA ARG A 2 28.98 19.29 13.05
C ARG A 2 27.52 19.07 12.64
N VAL A 3 27.30 18.62 11.40
CA VAL A 3 25.98 18.14 10.97
C VAL A 3 25.75 16.83 11.71
N GLU A 4 24.71 16.80 12.53
CA GLU A 4 24.34 15.59 13.25
C GLU A 4 23.82 14.54 12.25
N LYS A 5 24.18 13.27 12.44
CA LYS A 5 23.68 12.18 11.60
C LYS A 5 22.20 11.94 11.89
N LYS A 6 21.40 11.65 10.86
CA LYS A 6 19.96 11.35 11.00
C LYS A 6 19.69 10.04 11.72
N PHE A 7 20.53 9.04 11.51
CA PHE A 7 20.43 7.72 12.15
C PHE A 7 21.65 7.39 13.01
N ILE A 8 21.41 6.60 14.04
CA ILE A 8 22.41 6.05 14.95
C ILE A 8 22.10 4.57 15.22
N THR A 9 23.07 3.83 15.76
CA THR A 9 22.83 2.48 16.26
C THR A 9 22.89 2.47 17.78
N VAL A 10 21.91 1.83 18.41
CA VAL A 10 21.86 1.62 19.86
C VAL A 10 21.73 0.12 20.08
N ASN A 11 22.78 -0.51 20.65
CA ASN A 11 22.85 -1.96 20.84
C ASN A 11 22.64 -2.78 19.55
N GLY A 12 23.14 -2.28 18.41
CA GLY A 12 22.99 -2.93 17.11
C GLY A 12 21.66 -2.66 16.41
N VAL A 13 20.71 -1.99 17.07
CA VAL A 13 19.41 -1.61 16.49
C VAL A 13 19.52 -0.21 15.88
N LEU A 14 19.09 -0.05 14.63
CA LEU A 14 19.02 1.25 13.99
C LEU A 14 17.91 2.10 14.61
N GLN A 15 18.24 3.31 15.03
CA GLN A 15 17.30 4.27 15.61
C GLN A 15 17.46 5.64 14.94
N ARG A 16 16.36 6.38 14.85
CA ARG A 16 16.42 7.82 14.51
C ARG A 16 17.16 8.56 15.62
N ASN A 17 18.13 9.39 15.25
CA ASN A 17 18.88 10.18 16.21
C ASN A 17 17.96 11.25 16.83
N PRO A 18 17.72 11.22 18.17
CA PRO A 18 16.84 12.19 18.81
C PRO A 18 17.39 13.62 18.82
N ALA A 19 18.70 13.81 18.58
CA ALA A 19 19.31 15.12 18.45
C ALA A 19 19.08 15.72 17.05
N TRP A 20 18.96 14.88 16.01
CA TRP A 20 18.80 15.33 14.64
C TRP A 20 17.55 16.17 14.45
N ARG A 21 17.68 17.24 13.67
CA ARG A 21 16.59 18.11 13.25
C ARG A 21 16.62 18.16 11.73
N ASP A 22 15.45 18.03 11.12
CA ASP A 22 15.33 18.21 9.69
C ASP A 22 15.61 19.69 9.36
N PRO A 23 16.67 20.00 8.58
CA PRO A 23 17.02 21.37 8.25
C PRO A 23 15.91 22.06 7.43
N ASN A 24 15.02 21.30 6.78
CA ASN A 24 13.93 21.79 5.98
C ASN A 24 12.61 21.92 6.77
N ALA A 25 12.54 21.41 8.00
CA ALA A 25 11.33 21.48 8.83
C ALA A 25 11.09 22.86 9.46
N ALA A 26 11.74 23.92 8.94
CA ALA A 26 11.84 25.22 9.58
C ALA A 26 10.48 25.79 10.04
N HIS A 27 9.35 25.43 9.42
CA HIS A 27 8.01 25.93 9.78
C HIS A 27 6.92 24.85 9.93
N SER A 28 7.25 23.55 9.91
CA SER A 28 6.25 22.52 10.18
C SER A 28 6.39 22.05 11.63
N ALA A 29 5.33 22.24 12.43
CA ALA A 29 5.08 21.38 13.57
C ALA A 29 4.83 19.98 13.01
N THR A 30 5.89 19.28 12.63
CA THR A 30 5.80 17.93 12.06
C THR A 30 5.06 17.08 13.10
N PRO A 31 3.99 16.36 12.72
CA PRO A 31 3.29 15.55 13.69
C PRO A 31 4.25 14.52 14.27
N ALA A 32 3.98 14.13 15.51
CA ALA A 32 4.47 12.87 16.05
C ALA A 32 4.23 11.78 14.99
N SER A 33 5.21 10.91 14.78
CA SER A 33 5.13 9.78 13.84
C SER A 33 3.75 9.12 13.88
N THR A 34 3.22 8.74 12.72
CA THR A 34 1.94 8.04 12.56
C THR A 34 1.99 6.60 13.07
N VAL A 35 3.21 6.07 13.27
CA VAL A 35 3.46 4.77 13.89
C VAL A 35 2.97 4.81 15.34
N ALA A 36 2.18 3.80 15.76
CA ALA A 36 1.56 3.79 17.08
C ALA A 36 2.57 3.75 18.24
N SER A 37 3.69 3.03 18.06
CA SER A 37 4.74 2.84 19.07
C SER A 37 6.14 3.13 18.49
N PRO A 38 6.48 4.39 18.15
CA PRO A 38 7.71 4.72 17.42
C PRO A 38 9.00 4.32 18.14
N ALA A 39 8.98 4.24 19.48
CA ALA A 39 10.13 3.83 20.28
C ALA A 39 10.39 2.30 20.26
N GLN A 40 9.39 1.50 19.89
CA GLN A 40 9.48 0.04 19.79
C GLN A 40 9.60 -0.43 18.34
N ALA A 41 8.98 0.31 17.43
CA ALA A 41 8.94 -0.02 16.02
C ALA A 41 10.30 0.08 15.33
N LEU A 42 10.49 -0.70 14.27
CA LEU A 42 11.68 -0.58 13.42
C LEU A 42 11.75 0.80 12.75
N THR A 43 12.96 1.34 12.61
CA THR A 43 13.15 2.65 11.97
C THR A 43 12.79 2.61 10.49
N ILE A 44 11.86 3.48 10.07
CA ILE A 44 11.50 3.75 8.67
C ILE A 44 12.57 4.65 8.04
N VAL A 45 12.97 4.33 6.81
CA VAL A 45 13.78 5.19 5.94
C VAL A 45 12.93 5.59 4.73
N THR A 46 12.89 6.88 4.41
CA THR A 46 11.91 7.43 3.45
C THR A 46 12.56 7.94 2.16
N SER A 47 13.89 7.79 2.03
CA SER A 47 14.64 8.21 0.84
C SER A 47 15.79 7.24 0.53
N PRO A 48 16.30 7.23 -0.71
CA PRO A 48 17.51 6.49 -1.08
C PRO A 48 18.72 6.81 -0.20
N ASP A 49 18.94 8.09 0.09
CA ASP A 49 20.05 8.54 0.94
C ASP A 49 19.91 8.00 2.36
N ASP A 50 18.70 7.99 2.92
CA ASP A 50 18.44 7.38 4.22
C ASP A 50 18.76 5.89 4.25
N ALA A 51 18.42 5.17 3.17
CA ALA A 51 18.72 3.75 3.03
C ALA A 51 20.22 3.51 2.94
N ILE A 52 20.96 4.33 2.16
CA ILE A 52 22.42 4.27 2.05
C ILE A 52 23.08 4.52 3.41
N ASP A 53 22.64 5.57 4.13
CA ASP A 53 23.16 5.91 5.46
C ASP A 53 22.89 4.79 6.47
N ALA A 54 21.68 4.24 6.48
CA ALA A 54 21.30 3.12 7.33
C ALA A 54 22.15 1.87 7.04
N SER A 55 22.28 1.51 5.76
CA SER A 55 23.11 0.39 5.30
C SER A 55 24.58 0.57 5.67
N ALA A 56 25.14 1.78 5.51
CA ALA A 56 26.51 2.10 5.91
C ALA A 56 26.74 1.94 7.43
N LEU A 57 25.78 2.37 8.25
CA LEU A 57 25.83 2.19 9.71
C LEU A 57 25.80 0.71 10.12
N LEU A 58 25.02 -0.11 9.41
CA LEU A 58 24.90 -1.54 9.63
C LEU A 58 26.03 -2.36 8.95
N LYS A 59 26.87 -1.71 8.13
CA LYS A 59 27.90 -2.36 7.29
C LYS A 59 27.30 -3.45 6.39
N GLN A 60 26.10 -3.20 5.88
CA GLN A 60 25.40 -4.07 4.95
C GLN A 60 25.14 -3.30 3.66
N PRO A 61 25.04 -3.96 2.49
CA PRO A 61 24.62 -3.28 1.27
C PRO A 61 23.16 -2.80 1.40
N VAL A 62 22.77 -1.87 0.54
CA VAL A 62 21.35 -1.55 0.32
C VAL A 62 20.67 -2.78 -0.29
N PRO A 63 19.42 -3.13 0.08
CA PRO A 63 18.72 -4.24 -0.54
C PRO A 63 18.67 -4.12 -2.07
N ALA A 64 18.79 -5.25 -2.76
CA ALA A 64 18.85 -5.27 -4.22
C ALA A 64 17.58 -4.67 -4.87
N SER A 65 16.42 -4.88 -4.25
CA SER A 65 15.14 -4.29 -4.66
C SER A 65 15.17 -2.76 -4.65
N THR A 66 15.67 -2.16 -3.56
CA THR A 66 15.82 -0.71 -3.45
C THR A 66 16.83 -0.16 -4.44
N ALA A 67 17.98 -0.83 -4.61
CA ALA A 67 18.99 -0.43 -5.59
C ALA A 67 18.45 -0.43 -7.02
N ALA A 68 17.77 -1.51 -7.43
CA ALA A 68 17.15 -1.62 -8.75
C ALA A 68 16.07 -0.56 -8.97
N THR A 69 15.34 -0.19 -7.92
CA THR A 69 14.30 0.84 -7.99
C THR A 69 14.85 2.24 -8.22
N ILE A 70 15.96 2.56 -7.55
CA ILE A 70 16.68 3.82 -7.76
C ILE A 70 17.15 3.91 -9.21
N GLU A 71 17.69 2.82 -9.75
CA GLU A 71 18.12 2.73 -11.15
C GLU A 71 16.93 2.94 -12.12
N ILE A 72 15.79 2.28 -11.90
CA ILE A 72 14.60 2.44 -12.74
C ILE A 72 14.10 3.89 -12.78
N ILE A 73 14.08 4.60 -11.65
CA ILE A 73 13.59 5.99 -11.62
C ILE A 73 14.54 6.95 -12.35
N GLN A 74 15.82 6.60 -12.39
CA GLN A 74 16.84 7.34 -13.12
C GLN A 74 16.91 6.95 -14.61
N ASP A 75 16.09 6.00 -15.05
CA ASP A 75 16.03 5.58 -16.45
C ASP A 75 15.53 6.73 -17.35
N GLU A 76 16.21 6.91 -18.49
CA GLU A 76 15.90 7.99 -19.44
C GLU A 76 14.46 7.93 -19.97
N ALA A 77 13.87 6.74 -20.10
CA ALA A 77 12.48 6.59 -20.55
C ALA A 77 11.50 7.15 -19.50
N ILE A 78 11.76 6.89 -18.21
CA ILE A 78 10.95 7.40 -17.10
C ILE A 78 11.09 8.92 -16.99
N ILE A 79 12.33 9.42 -17.02
CA ILE A 79 12.65 10.85 -17.02
C ILE A 79 11.93 11.56 -18.18
N SER A 80 12.00 11.00 -19.39
CA SER A 80 11.34 11.56 -20.56
C SER A 80 9.81 11.52 -20.46
N GLN A 81 9.23 10.45 -19.89
CA GLN A 81 7.79 10.33 -19.72
C GLN A 81 7.23 11.35 -18.73
N LEU A 82 8.02 11.74 -17.72
CA LEU A 82 7.66 12.71 -16.69
C LEU A 82 8.09 14.14 -16.99
N ASN A 83 8.68 14.38 -18.16
CA ASN A 83 9.17 15.70 -18.60
C ASN A 83 10.06 16.38 -17.54
N VAL A 84 10.95 15.61 -16.92
CA VAL A 84 12.00 16.13 -16.04
C VAL A 84 13.34 16.09 -16.75
N ASN A 85 14.26 16.96 -16.33
CA ASN A 85 15.59 17.02 -16.95
C ASN A 85 16.60 16.06 -16.30
N ASP A 86 16.31 15.61 -15.08
CA ASP A 86 17.21 14.80 -14.26
C ASP A 86 16.38 13.90 -13.33
N GLY A 87 16.76 12.63 -13.23
CA GLY A 87 16.15 11.66 -12.31
C GLY A 87 16.35 12.03 -10.84
N SER A 88 17.37 12.83 -10.50
CA SER A 88 17.56 13.36 -9.14
C SER A 88 16.35 14.19 -8.67
N VAL A 89 15.78 15.01 -9.56
CA VAL A 89 14.60 15.84 -9.26
C VAL A 89 13.38 14.98 -8.94
N LEU A 90 13.21 13.86 -9.65
CA LEU A 90 12.14 12.90 -9.37
C LEU A 90 12.31 12.23 -8.01
N LEU A 91 13.52 11.75 -7.72
CA LEU A 91 13.82 11.11 -6.45
C LEU A 91 13.67 12.08 -5.28
N ASP A 92 14.09 13.34 -5.43
CA ASP A 92 13.96 14.38 -4.41
C ASP A 92 12.48 14.71 -4.12
N GLY A 93 11.70 14.94 -5.18
CA GLY A 93 10.27 15.24 -5.06
C GLY A 93 9.50 14.10 -4.42
N LEU A 94 9.78 12.87 -4.84
CA LEU A 94 9.17 11.68 -4.27
C LEU A 94 9.63 11.42 -2.83
N SER A 95 10.93 11.57 -2.53
CA SER A 95 11.47 11.41 -1.17
C SER A 95 10.85 12.42 -0.21
N LYS A 96 10.52 13.62 -0.67
CA LYS A 96 9.78 14.61 0.13
C LYS A 96 8.37 14.14 0.47
N ILE A 97 7.65 13.59 -0.49
CA ILE A 97 6.30 13.03 -0.26
C ILE A 97 6.37 11.81 0.66
N PHE A 98 7.35 10.94 0.44
CA PHE A 98 7.57 9.75 1.27
C PHE A 98 7.93 10.14 2.70
N ALA A 99 8.76 11.17 2.89
CA ALA A 99 9.04 11.71 4.21
C ALA A 99 7.81 12.32 4.88
N GLN A 100 6.97 13.04 4.12
CA GLN A 100 5.74 13.65 4.62
C GLN A 100 4.75 12.61 5.15
N HIS A 101 4.61 11.47 4.45
CA HIS A 101 3.64 10.43 4.78
C HIS A 101 4.27 9.20 5.47
N GLU A 102 5.56 9.26 5.82
CA GLU A 102 6.33 8.13 6.39
C GLU A 102 6.26 6.85 5.54
N VAL A 103 6.32 6.98 4.21
CA VAL A 103 6.39 5.86 3.28
C VAL A 103 7.81 5.29 3.28
N PRO A 104 7.99 4.00 3.61
CA PRO A 104 9.29 3.36 3.46
C PRO A 104 9.73 3.37 1.99
N VAL A 105 10.99 3.72 1.73
CA VAL A 105 11.56 3.72 0.37
C VAL A 105 11.49 2.33 -0.30
N GLY A 106 11.39 1.27 0.50
CA GLY A 106 11.21 -0.09 0.03
C GLY A 106 9.93 -0.31 -0.75
N LEU A 107 8.87 0.47 -0.49
CA LEU A 107 7.59 0.34 -1.20
C LEU A 107 7.61 0.98 -2.60
N LEU A 108 8.70 1.63 -2.98
CA LEU A 108 8.79 2.32 -4.25
C LEU A 108 8.76 1.35 -5.44
N ASN A 109 9.39 0.18 -5.32
CA ASN A 109 9.29 -0.84 -6.38
C ASN A 109 7.82 -1.26 -6.62
N LYS A 110 7.03 -1.34 -5.54
CA LYS A 110 5.62 -1.71 -5.60
C LYS A 110 4.80 -0.64 -6.28
N LEU A 111 5.05 0.62 -5.93
CA LEU A 111 4.40 1.75 -6.54
C LEU A 111 4.69 1.84 -8.06
N LEU A 112 5.93 1.54 -8.48
CA LEU A 112 6.30 1.51 -9.91
C LEU A 112 5.59 0.40 -10.70
N MET A 113 5.04 -0.64 -10.06
CA MET A 113 4.22 -1.65 -10.74
C MET A 113 2.98 -1.04 -11.39
N LEU A 114 2.52 0.13 -10.92
CA LEU A 114 1.40 0.86 -11.54
C LEU A 114 1.72 1.40 -12.94
N ASN A 115 2.99 1.43 -13.36
CA ASN A 115 3.37 1.84 -14.72
C ASN A 115 2.74 0.96 -15.80
N ASP A 116 2.42 -0.29 -15.47
CA ASP A 116 1.78 -1.24 -16.36
C ASP A 116 0.26 -1.01 -16.51
N TYR A 117 -0.35 -0.14 -15.69
CA TYR A 117 -1.78 -0.03 -15.55
C TYR A 117 -2.30 1.37 -15.89
N ALA A 118 -3.47 1.44 -16.51
CA ALA A 118 -4.35 2.59 -16.37
C ALA A 118 -5.00 2.55 -14.97
N LEU A 119 -5.28 3.70 -14.37
CA LEU A 119 -5.88 3.76 -13.03
C LEU A 119 -7.31 4.27 -13.12
N ASN A 120 -8.27 3.54 -12.56
CA ASN A 120 -9.69 3.86 -12.65
C ASN A 120 -10.32 3.90 -11.25
N PHE A 121 -10.56 5.12 -10.76
CA PHE A 121 -11.22 5.41 -9.50
C PHE A 121 -12.72 5.60 -9.73
N LYS A 122 -13.51 4.75 -9.07
CA LYS A 122 -14.96 4.87 -8.96
C LYS A 122 -15.31 5.33 -7.56
N ILE A 123 -15.92 6.50 -7.48
CA ILE A 123 -16.21 7.17 -6.21
C ILE A 123 -17.71 7.05 -5.94
N ASP A 124 -18.06 6.53 -4.77
CA ASP A 124 -19.42 6.58 -4.25
C ASP A 124 -19.78 8.04 -3.94
N ASP A 125 -20.81 8.52 -4.63
CA ASP A 125 -21.44 9.82 -4.42
C ASP A 125 -22.89 9.65 -3.95
N SER A 126 -23.21 8.58 -3.24
CA SER A 126 -24.52 8.34 -2.62
C SER A 126 -24.80 9.26 -1.44
N GLY A 127 -26.06 9.37 -1.03
CA GLY A 127 -26.44 10.23 0.10
C GLY A 127 -25.75 9.87 1.44
N SER A 128 -25.36 8.61 1.64
CA SER A 128 -24.68 8.16 2.88
C SER A 128 -23.28 8.75 3.04
N MET A 129 -22.63 9.13 1.95
CA MET A 129 -21.30 9.77 1.99
C MET A 129 -21.31 11.15 2.70
N GLN A 130 -22.48 11.73 3.00
CA GLN A 130 -22.60 12.93 3.84
C GLN A 130 -22.46 12.63 5.34
N ASN A 131 -22.51 11.36 5.75
CA ASN A 131 -22.33 10.97 7.14
C ASN A 131 -20.91 11.33 7.61
N THR A 132 -20.77 11.54 8.93
CA THR A 132 -19.48 11.84 9.54
C THR A 132 -18.62 10.59 9.66
N THR A 133 -17.31 10.76 9.53
CA THR A 133 -16.28 9.75 9.83
C THR A 133 -15.67 10.00 11.22
N ASP A 134 -14.86 9.06 11.70
CA ASP A 134 -14.06 9.22 12.92
C ASP A 134 -12.82 10.12 12.71
N SER A 135 -12.42 10.31 11.44
CA SER A 135 -11.40 11.26 11.03
C SER A 135 -11.86 12.71 11.24
N THR A 136 -10.95 13.54 11.71
CA THR A 136 -11.20 14.97 11.97
C THR A 136 -10.42 15.85 11.01
N VAL A 137 -10.78 17.14 10.95
CA VAL A 137 -10.12 18.13 10.08
C VAL A 137 -8.59 18.20 10.26
N LYS A 138 -8.07 17.90 11.46
CA LYS A 138 -6.61 17.87 11.70
C LYS A 138 -5.92 16.63 11.10
N ASP A 139 -6.68 15.58 10.80
CA ASP A 139 -6.18 14.31 10.26
C ASP A 139 -6.09 14.35 8.72
N ALA A 140 -6.73 15.37 8.10
CA ALA A 140 -6.60 15.68 6.68
C ALA A 140 -5.12 15.85 6.31
N SER A 141 -4.67 15.06 5.34
CA SER A 141 -3.25 14.89 5.03
C SER A 141 -2.82 15.61 3.77
N SER A 142 -3.77 15.96 2.90
CA SER A 142 -3.47 16.82 1.77
C SER A 142 -3.46 18.28 2.19
N ARG A 143 -2.48 19.03 1.68
CA ARG A 143 -2.42 20.48 1.88
C ARG A 143 -3.68 21.18 1.37
N HIS A 144 -4.25 20.66 0.29
CA HIS A 144 -5.46 21.20 -0.35
C HIS A 144 -6.67 21.16 0.59
N MET A 145 -6.91 20.02 1.26
CA MET A 145 -8.02 19.91 2.21
C MET A 145 -7.78 20.77 3.45
N MET A 146 -6.55 20.81 3.97
CA MET A 146 -6.21 21.70 5.10
C MET A 146 -6.50 23.18 4.76
N GLU A 147 -6.12 23.64 3.56
CA GLU A 147 -6.38 25.00 3.11
C GLU A 147 -7.88 25.26 2.88
N LYS A 148 -8.61 24.27 2.33
CA LYS A 148 -10.07 24.32 2.16
C LYS A 148 -10.78 24.48 3.51
N PHE A 149 -10.42 23.67 4.50
CA PHE A 149 -11.00 23.74 5.85
C PHE A 149 -10.64 25.03 6.58
N ALA A 150 -9.41 25.51 6.43
CA ALA A 150 -8.98 26.79 7.00
C ALA A 150 -9.79 27.96 6.42
N LYS A 151 -10.00 28.00 5.09
CA LYS A 151 -10.83 29.02 4.42
C LYS A 151 -12.29 28.94 4.86
N ALA A 152 -12.80 27.72 5.08
CA ALA A 152 -14.14 27.48 5.61
C ALA A 152 -14.26 27.72 7.14
N GLN A 153 -13.17 28.11 7.82
CA GLN A 153 -13.11 28.33 9.27
C GLN A 153 -13.60 27.13 10.08
N ARG A 154 -13.36 25.92 9.58
CA ARG A 154 -13.67 24.67 10.28
C ARG A 154 -12.74 24.51 11.49
N ARG A 155 -13.26 23.99 12.60
CA ARG A 155 -12.45 23.66 13.78
C ARG A 155 -11.62 22.41 13.50
N SER A 156 -10.38 22.37 13.98
CA SER A 156 -9.46 21.23 13.78
C SER A 156 -9.96 19.92 14.36
N ASP A 157 -10.81 19.96 15.39
CA ASP A 157 -11.40 18.80 16.07
C ASP A 157 -12.76 18.36 15.51
N SER A 158 -13.26 19.04 14.48
CA SER A 158 -14.54 18.68 13.87
C SER A 158 -14.37 17.46 12.95
N SER A 159 -15.30 16.50 13.04
CA SER A 159 -15.34 15.34 12.16
C SER A 159 -15.49 15.74 10.70
N MET A 160 -14.76 15.07 9.82
CA MET A 160 -14.96 15.14 8.38
C MET A 160 -16.23 14.35 8.01
N THR A 161 -16.77 14.60 6.82
CA THR A 161 -17.69 13.65 6.18
C THR A 161 -16.93 12.56 5.44
N ARG A 162 -17.57 11.42 5.18
CA ARG A 162 -17.01 10.35 4.34
C ARG A 162 -16.63 10.86 2.94
N TRP A 163 -17.41 11.80 2.41
CA TRP A 163 -17.11 12.51 1.16
C TRP A 163 -15.83 13.36 1.22
N GLU A 164 -15.64 14.12 2.31
CA GLU A 164 -14.43 14.91 2.53
C GLU A 164 -13.20 14.00 2.72
N GLU A 165 -13.36 12.85 3.36
CA GLU A 165 -12.30 11.87 3.52
C GLU A 165 -11.87 11.25 2.18
N ALA A 166 -12.85 10.88 1.34
CA ALA A 166 -12.59 10.41 -0.02
C ALA A 166 -11.83 11.47 -0.83
N GLU A 167 -12.23 12.75 -0.75
CA GLU A 167 -11.52 13.86 -1.42
C GLU A 167 -10.06 13.99 -0.95
N ASP A 168 -9.83 13.98 0.37
CA ASP A 168 -8.49 14.06 0.94
C ASP A 168 -7.61 12.92 0.46
N ARG A 169 -8.15 11.69 0.49
CA ARG A 169 -7.44 10.48 0.08
C ARG A 169 -7.01 10.55 -1.39
N LEU A 170 -7.90 11.00 -2.29
CA LEU A 170 -7.58 11.17 -3.71
C LEU A 170 -6.50 12.25 -3.94
N HIS A 171 -6.52 13.34 -3.18
CA HIS A 171 -5.46 14.35 -3.26
C HIS A 171 -4.10 13.77 -2.84
N VAL A 172 -4.06 12.99 -1.76
CA VAL A 172 -2.82 12.33 -1.31
C VAL A 172 -2.33 11.29 -2.32
N PHE A 173 -3.23 10.49 -2.92
CA PHE A 173 -2.83 9.57 -3.99
C PHE A 173 -2.22 10.29 -5.17
N ILE A 174 -2.80 11.42 -5.59
CA ILE A 174 -2.26 12.19 -6.69
C ILE A 174 -0.88 12.80 -6.37
N GLU A 175 -0.61 13.19 -5.12
CA GLU A 175 0.74 13.60 -4.68
C GLU A 175 1.78 12.53 -5.01
N MET A 176 1.51 11.27 -4.65
CA MET A 176 2.41 10.14 -4.92
C MET A 176 2.46 9.81 -6.41
N LEU A 177 1.28 9.66 -7.03
CA LEU A 177 1.17 9.24 -8.41
C LEU A 177 1.85 10.24 -9.34
N ALA A 178 1.88 11.54 -9.05
CA ALA A 178 2.54 12.56 -9.86
C ALA A 178 4.01 12.26 -10.21
N TYR A 179 4.72 11.49 -9.41
CA TYR A 179 6.12 11.11 -9.63
C TYR A 179 6.28 9.67 -10.17
N VAL A 180 5.17 8.98 -10.39
CA VAL A 180 5.12 7.60 -10.85
C VAL A 180 4.58 7.59 -12.27
N PRO A 181 5.33 7.04 -13.23
CA PRO A 181 4.81 6.76 -14.56
C PRO A 181 3.61 5.83 -14.45
N SER A 182 2.51 6.20 -15.09
CA SER A 182 1.31 5.38 -15.18
C SER A 182 0.53 5.73 -16.43
N GLY A 183 -0.44 4.88 -16.77
CA GLY A 183 -1.45 5.22 -17.77
C GLY A 183 -2.34 6.39 -17.34
N PRO A 184 -3.40 6.70 -18.11
CA PRO A 184 -4.39 7.68 -17.71
C PRO A 184 -4.99 7.36 -16.34
N ILE A 185 -5.20 8.40 -15.52
CA ILE A 185 -5.90 8.29 -14.23
C ILE A 185 -7.31 8.82 -14.43
N THR A 186 -8.30 7.95 -14.27
CA THR A 186 -9.70 8.27 -14.52
C THR A 186 -10.48 8.30 -13.22
N PHE A 187 -11.24 9.36 -12.98
CA PHE A 187 -12.20 9.46 -11.88
C PHE A 187 -13.61 9.50 -12.45
N THR A 188 -14.46 8.63 -11.92
CA THR A 188 -15.88 8.58 -12.24
C THR A 188 -16.68 8.32 -10.97
N PHE A 189 -18.01 8.45 -11.06
CA PHE A 189 -18.90 8.36 -9.91
C PHE A 189 -19.95 7.27 -10.09
N LEU A 190 -20.65 6.92 -9.01
CA LEU A 190 -21.71 5.90 -9.06
C LEU A 190 -23.02 6.45 -9.62
N ASN A 191 -23.41 7.68 -9.26
CA ASN A 191 -24.71 8.26 -9.56
C ASN A 191 -24.71 9.31 -10.69
N ARG A 192 -23.54 9.88 -11.03
CA ARG A 192 -23.40 10.90 -12.08
C ARG A 192 -22.47 10.47 -13.23
N GLN A 193 -22.60 11.16 -14.36
CA GLN A 193 -21.85 10.87 -15.60
C GLN A 193 -20.53 11.65 -15.71
N ASP A 194 -20.20 12.46 -14.70
CA ASP A 194 -18.95 13.22 -14.68
C ASP A 194 -17.76 12.28 -14.79
N THR A 195 -16.87 12.59 -15.73
CA THR A 195 -15.63 11.84 -15.96
C THR A 195 -14.48 12.82 -16.01
N LEU A 196 -13.50 12.63 -15.13
CA LEU A 196 -12.22 13.33 -15.17
C LEU A 196 -11.16 12.34 -15.62
N VAL A 197 -10.45 12.67 -16.69
CA VAL A 197 -9.25 11.95 -17.11
C VAL A 197 -8.05 12.88 -16.89
N LEU A 198 -7.16 12.47 -16.00
CA LEU A 198 -5.84 13.07 -15.86
C LEU A 198 -4.88 12.30 -16.73
N ASP A 199 -4.35 12.98 -17.75
CA ASP A 199 -3.31 12.43 -18.60
C ASP A 199 -2.01 13.24 -18.49
N ARG A 200 -0.92 12.59 -18.88
CA ARG A 200 0.43 13.20 -18.89
C ARG A 200 0.90 13.53 -20.29
N THR A 201 0.03 13.38 -21.28
CA THR A 201 0.36 13.55 -22.71
C THR A 201 0.86 14.96 -23.04
N ASN A 202 0.48 15.95 -22.22
CA ASN A 202 0.85 17.36 -22.36
C ASN A 202 2.27 17.70 -21.87
N LYS A 203 3.13 16.70 -21.57
CA LYS A 203 4.51 16.90 -21.09
C LYS A 203 4.60 17.85 -19.90
N LYS A 204 3.68 17.71 -18.93
CA LYS A 204 3.74 18.46 -17.69
C LYS A 204 4.82 17.88 -16.79
N THR A 205 5.58 18.74 -16.12
CA THR A 205 6.39 18.33 -14.95
C THR A 205 5.46 17.80 -13.84
N PRO A 206 5.96 16.99 -12.88
CA PRO A 206 5.17 16.53 -11.74
C PRO A 206 4.45 17.67 -11.00
N GLU A 207 5.10 18.80 -10.79
CA GLU A 207 4.54 19.95 -10.08
C GLU A 207 3.41 20.61 -10.86
N GLN A 208 3.57 20.76 -12.18
CA GLN A 208 2.51 21.29 -13.05
C GLN A 208 1.32 20.33 -13.16
N PHE A 209 1.60 19.02 -13.21
CA PHE A 209 0.57 17.99 -13.18
C PHE A 209 -0.21 18.06 -11.86
N LEU A 210 0.49 18.15 -10.73
CA LEU A 210 -0.10 18.25 -9.40
C LEU A 210 -1.04 19.44 -9.26
N ALA A 211 -0.57 20.64 -9.60
CA ALA A 211 -1.38 21.85 -9.48
C ALA A 211 -2.71 21.74 -10.26
N ASP A 212 -2.65 21.25 -11.50
CA ASP A 212 -3.83 21.03 -12.35
C ASP A 212 -4.72 19.91 -11.81
N ALA A 213 -4.13 18.79 -11.36
CA ALA A 213 -4.86 17.65 -10.85
C ALA A 213 -5.64 17.97 -9.57
N HIS A 214 -5.03 18.69 -8.62
CA HIS A 214 -5.70 19.11 -7.40
C HIS A 214 -6.88 20.04 -7.70
N GLU A 215 -6.70 21.05 -8.56
CA GLU A 215 -7.82 21.94 -8.93
C GLU A 215 -8.98 21.16 -9.55
N LYS A 216 -8.70 20.26 -10.48
CA LYS A 216 -9.70 19.42 -11.15
C LYS A 216 -10.41 18.47 -10.20
N ILE A 217 -9.68 17.84 -9.26
CA ILE A 217 -10.28 16.97 -8.25
C ILE A 217 -11.20 17.79 -7.35
N SER A 218 -10.75 18.92 -6.80
CA SER A 218 -11.60 19.76 -5.95
C SER A 218 -12.87 20.22 -6.68
N ALA A 219 -12.79 20.52 -7.98
CA ALA A 219 -13.95 20.88 -8.78
C ALA A 219 -14.99 19.75 -8.88
N LEU A 220 -14.57 18.48 -8.92
CA LEU A 220 -15.50 17.34 -8.89
C LEU A 220 -16.28 17.28 -7.58
N PHE A 221 -15.64 17.58 -6.45
CA PHE A 221 -16.20 17.45 -5.11
C PHE A 221 -17.07 18.64 -4.66
N VAL A 222 -17.22 19.68 -5.51
CA VAL A 222 -18.15 20.79 -5.28
C VAL A 222 -19.61 20.30 -5.26
N ILE A 223 -19.94 19.34 -6.13
CA ILE A 223 -21.28 18.73 -6.17
C ILE A 223 -21.38 17.74 -5.00
N GLN A 224 -22.30 17.99 -4.10
CA GLN A 224 -22.53 17.16 -2.92
C GLN A 224 -23.09 15.78 -3.31
N PRO A 225 -22.74 14.72 -2.58
CA PRO A 225 -23.16 13.37 -2.92
C PRO A 225 -24.67 13.19 -2.63
N SER A 226 -25.37 12.45 -3.50
CA SER A 226 -26.79 12.17 -3.44
C SER A 226 -27.15 10.90 -4.22
N GLY A 227 -28.29 10.29 -3.90
CA GLY A 227 -28.74 9.06 -4.56
C GLY A 227 -28.37 7.81 -3.77
N ASN A 228 -28.28 6.68 -4.46
CA ASN A 228 -28.07 5.35 -3.87
C ASN A 228 -26.64 4.85 -4.17
N THR A 229 -26.32 3.60 -3.82
CA THR A 229 -25.02 2.98 -4.11
C THR A 229 -25.15 1.92 -5.22
N PRO A 230 -25.26 2.29 -6.50
CA PRO A 230 -25.45 1.33 -7.59
C PRO A 230 -24.16 0.62 -8.01
N MET A 231 -23.63 -0.19 -7.11
CA MET A 231 -22.33 -0.84 -7.25
C MET A 231 -22.30 -1.87 -8.40
N LEU A 232 -23.33 -2.69 -8.53
CA LEU A 232 -23.31 -3.85 -9.44
C LEU A 232 -23.20 -3.40 -10.90
N ARG A 233 -24.01 -2.41 -11.32
CA ARG A 233 -23.93 -1.90 -12.69
C ARG A 233 -22.63 -1.16 -12.97
N ASN A 234 -22.09 -0.43 -11.98
CA ASN A 234 -20.85 0.32 -12.16
C ASN A 234 -19.65 -0.62 -12.30
N LEU A 235 -19.54 -1.65 -11.47
CA LEU A 235 -18.48 -2.66 -11.60
C LEU A 235 -18.57 -3.43 -12.94
N LYS A 236 -19.78 -3.80 -13.38
CA LYS A 236 -19.98 -4.42 -14.70
C LYS A 236 -19.43 -3.54 -15.82
N ASN A 237 -19.74 -2.24 -15.77
CA ASN A 237 -19.25 -1.28 -16.75
C ASN A 237 -17.74 -1.10 -16.67
N MET A 238 -17.16 -1.01 -15.48
CA MET A 238 -15.71 -0.87 -15.28
C MET A 238 -14.95 -2.05 -15.90
N PHE A 239 -15.37 -3.28 -15.62
CA PHE A 239 -14.73 -4.47 -16.19
C PHE A 239 -14.97 -4.59 -17.69
N ALA A 240 -16.17 -4.27 -18.19
CA ALA A 240 -16.48 -4.35 -19.62
C ALA A 240 -15.73 -3.29 -20.47
N GLN A 241 -15.43 -2.13 -19.88
CA GLN A 241 -14.71 -1.03 -20.56
C GLN A 241 -13.20 -1.17 -20.45
N SER A 242 -12.70 -2.10 -19.62
CA SER A 242 -11.28 -2.37 -19.51
C SER A 242 -10.77 -3.05 -20.78
N SER A 243 -10.08 -2.28 -21.61
CA SER A 243 -9.50 -2.75 -22.89
C SER A 243 -8.01 -3.05 -22.78
N LYS A 244 -7.40 -2.80 -21.61
CA LYS A 244 -5.98 -2.96 -21.27
C LYS A 244 -5.88 -3.36 -19.80
N LYS A 245 -4.65 -3.54 -19.30
CA LYS A 245 -4.38 -3.61 -17.86
C LYS A 245 -4.91 -2.34 -17.17
N THR A 246 -5.89 -2.50 -16.28
CA THR A 246 -6.53 -1.40 -15.56
C THR A 246 -6.64 -1.77 -14.08
N MET A 247 -6.07 -0.94 -13.20
CA MET A 247 -6.31 -1.09 -11.78
C MET A 247 -7.57 -0.31 -11.39
N HIS A 248 -8.50 -1.01 -10.76
CA HIS A 248 -9.79 -0.48 -10.36
C HIS A 248 -9.79 -0.17 -8.86
N TYR A 249 -10.23 1.03 -8.51
CA TYR A 249 -10.41 1.45 -7.13
C TYR A 249 -11.86 1.85 -6.91
N VAL A 250 -12.47 1.37 -5.84
CA VAL A 250 -13.85 1.72 -5.48
C VAL A 250 -13.84 2.34 -4.09
N LEU A 251 -14.07 3.64 -4.01
CA LEU A 251 -14.24 4.36 -2.73
C LEU A 251 -15.72 4.33 -2.40
N THR A 252 -16.13 3.62 -1.34
CA THR A 252 -17.55 3.40 -1.03
C THR A 252 -17.79 3.25 0.46
N ASP A 253 -18.96 3.70 0.93
CA ASP A 253 -19.37 3.55 2.33
C ASP A 253 -20.57 2.62 2.53
N GLY A 254 -21.24 2.22 1.45
CA GLY A 254 -22.54 1.55 1.50
C GLY A 254 -22.61 0.17 0.86
N VAL A 255 -23.72 -0.50 1.16
CA VAL A 255 -24.12 -1.78 0.55
C VAL A 255 -24.72 -1.53 -0.85
N PRO A 256 -24.48 -2.41 -1.83
CA PRO A 256 -25.07 -2.28 -3.17
C PRO A 256 -26.60 -2.11 -3.15
N SER A 257 -27.11 -1.13 -3.89
CA SER A 257 -28.54 -0.81 -4.03
C SER A 257 -29.21 -1.40 -5.28
N ASP A 258 -28.42 -1.82 -6.26
CA ASP A 258 -28.87 -2.34 -7.56
C ASP A 258 -28.55 -3.83 -7.75
N GLY A 259 -28.29 -4.51 -6.65
CA GLY A 259 -27.95 -5.93 -6.55
C GLY A 259 -27.65 -6.29 -5.10
N THR A 260 -27.41 -7.56 -4.83
CA THR A 260 -26.94 -8.01 -3.52
C THR A 260 -25.40 -8.03 -3.47
N ALA A 261 -24.83 -8.06 -2.26
CA ALA A 261 -23.40 -8.34 -2.08
C ALA A 261 -22.97 -9.64 -2.78
N LYS A 262 -23.86 -10.65 -2.80
CA LYS A 262 -23.66 -11.91 -3.51
C LYS A 262 -23.53 -11.71 -5.02
N ASP A 263 -24.32 -10.81 -5.61
CA ASP A 263 -24.23 -10.51 -7.04
C ASP A 263 -22.91 -9.81 -7.39
N VAL A 264 -22.43 -8.94 -6.49
CA VAL A 264 -21.12 -8.28 -6.64
C VAL A 264 -19.98 -9.29 -6.49
N ALA A 265 -20.02 -10.14 -5.46
CA ALA A 265 -19.05 -11.23 -5.27
C ALA A 265 -18.94 -12.11 -6.52
N LYS A 266 -20.09 -12.44 -7.13
CA LYS A 266 -20.14 -13.26 -8.34
C LYS A 266 -19.40 -12.57 -9.48
N LEU A 267 -19.71 -11.29 -9.70
CA LEU A 267 -19.10 -10.50 -10.74
C LEU A 267 -17.58 -10.38 -10.56
N VAL A 268 -17.11 -10.14 -9.33
CA VAL A 268 -15.68 -10.00 -9.04
C VAL A 268 -14.96 -11.34 -9.23
N LEU A 269 -15.53 -12.45 -8.76
CA LEU A 269 -14.98 -13.79 -8.95
C LEU A 269 -14.92 -14.22 -10.42
N GLU A 270 -15.95 -13.88 -11.21
CA GLU A 270 -16.09 -14.29 -12.61
C GLU A 270 -15.47 -13.27 -13.60
N ARG A 271 -14.80 -12.21 -13.12
CA ARG A 271 -14.22 -11.19 -14.00
C ARG A 271 -13.12 -11.76 -14.89
N THR A 272 -13.03 -11.25 -16.11
CA THR A 272 -12.04 -11.71 -17.09
C THR A 272 -10.64 -11.18 -16.73
N ASN A 273 -9.62 -12.06 -16.76
CA ASN A 273 -8.22 -11.73 -16.49
C ASN A 273 -8.03 -10.89 -15.22
N PRO A 274 -8.26 -11.46 -14.02
CA PRO A 274 -8.20 -10.70 -12.77
C PRO A 274 -6.84 -10.03 -12.53
N GLN A 275 -5.72 -10.60 -12.99
CA GLN A 275 -4.41 -9.94 -12.88
C GLN A 275 -4.25 -8.66 -13.73
N ASP A 276 -5.02 -8.55 -14.82
CA ASP A 276 -5.06 -7.36 -15.67
C ASP A 276 -6.16 -6.39 -15.22
N ASN A 277 -7.06 -6.84 -14.33
CA ASN A 277 -8.16 -6.07 -13.76
C ASN A 277 -8.21 -6.22 -12.22
N PRO A 278 -7.11 -5.88 -11.51
CA PRO A 278 -7.11 -5.90 -10.06
C PRO A 278 -8.12 -4.88 -9.52
N LEU A 279 -8.71 -5.21 -8.37
CA LEU A 279 -9.75 -4.40 -7.73
C LEU A 279 -9.36 -4.12 -6.29
N THR A 280 -9.38 -2.85 -5.90
CA THR A 280 -9.25 -2.46 -4.50
C THR A 280 -10.51 -1.75 -4.04
N PHE A 281 -11.15 -2.32 -3.01
CA PHE A 281 -12.21 -1.66 -2.27
C PHE A 281 -11.58 -0.77 -1.20
N LEU A 282 -12.00 0.50 -1.17
CA LEU A 282 -11.55 1.50 -0.22
C LEU A 282 -12.75 1.92 0.61
N SER A 283 -12.86 1.31 1.78
CA SER A 283 -13.96 1.58 2.69
C SER A 283 -13.88 3.01 3.21
N CYS A 284 -14.99 3.72 3.08
CA CYS A 284 -15.19 5.09 3.54
C CYS A 284 -16.21 5.10 4.67
N THR A 285 -16.22 4.09 5.54
CA THR A 285 -17.20 3.92 6.61
C THR A 285 -16.52 3.34 7.84
N ASN A 286 -16.93 3.83 9.01
CA ASN A 286 -16.53 3.30 10.32
C ASN A 286 -17.57 2.29 10.87
N GLU A 287 -18.49 1.82 10.01
CA GLU A 287 -19.50 0.84 10.36
C GLU A 287 -19.14 -0.50 9.70
N ASP A 288 -18.51 -1.40 10.46
CA ASP A 288 -18.05 -2.71 9.98
C ASP A 288 -19.09 -3.45 9.13
N SER A 289 -20.35 -3.44 9.55
CA SER A 289 -21.44 -4.14 8.83
C SER A 289 -21.70 -3.61 7.41
N GLN A 290 -21.31 -2.38 7.10
CA GLN A 290 -21.43 -1.77 5.77
C GLN A 290 -20.25 -2.17 4.86
N ALA A 291 -19.09 -2.49 5.43
CA ALA A 291 -17.87 -2.90 4.71
C ALA A 291 -17.63 -4.41 4.71
N GLU A 292 -18.24 -5.17 5.62
CA GLU A 292 -18.01 -6.60 5.82
C GLU A 292 -18.18 -7.43 4.54
N TRP A 293 -19.08 -7.03 3.64
CA TRP A 293 -19.25 -7.71 2.37
C TRP A 293 -18.06 -7.56 1.42
N MET A 294 -17.32 -6.45 1.49
CA MET A 294 -16.10 -6.22 0.70
C MET A 294 -14.96 -7.08 1.23
N LYS A 295 -14.76 -7.11 2.56
CA LYS A 295 -13.81 -8.01 3.24
C LYS A 295 -14.06 -9.47 2.86
N ASN A 296 -15.33 -9.91 2.92
CA ASN A 296 -15.70 -11.26 2.49
C ASN A 296 -15.43 -11.58 1.00
N ILE A 297 -15.39 -10.58 0.12
CA ILE A 297 -15.06 -10.77 -1.30
C ILE A 297 -13.55 -10.86 -1.48
N GLU A 298 -12.79 -9.97 -0.84
CA GLU A 298 -11.33 -9.91 -0.89
C GLU A 298 -10.72 -11.28 -0.51
N GLU A 299 -11.15 -11.86 0.61
CA GLU A 299 -10.75 -13.19 1.12
C GLU A 299 -10.87 -14.36 0.12
N ILE A 300 -11.75 -14.24 -0.88
CA ILE A 300 -12.04 -15.33 -1.82
C ILE A 300 -11.70 -14.99 -3.26
N ALA A 301 -11.51 -13.71 -3.60
CA ALA A 301 -11.34 -13.25 -4.96
C ALA A 301 -9.88 -12.87 -5.24
N PRO A 302 -9.19 -13.55 -6.17
CA PRO A 302 -7.79 -13.23 -6.46
C PRO A 302 -7.65 -11.80 -7.00
N PHE A 303 -6.51 -11.16 -6.78
CA PHE A 303 -6.22 -9.78 -7.21
C PHE A 303 -7.27 -8.78 -6.73
N THR A 304 -7.75 -8.98 -5.51
CA THR A 304 -8.72 -8.12 -4.84
C THR A 304 -8.12 -7.75 -3.50
N ALA A 305 -8.24 -6.49 -3.11
CA ALA A 305 -7.89 -6.02 -1.77
C ALA A 305 -9.05 -5.19 -1.23
N GLU A 306 -9.17 -5.13 0.09
CA GLU A 306 -10.06 -4.25 0.82
C GLU A 306 -9.20 -3.55 1.85
N LEU A 307 -9.35 -2.24 1.98
CA LEU A 307 -8.65 -1.48 3.00
C LEU A 307 -9.61 -0.51 3.68
N ASP A 308 -9.56 -0.54 5.00
CA ASP A 308 -10.35 0.33 5.87
C ASP A 308 -9.70 1.71 6.05
N ASP A 309 -10.27 2.52 6.94
CA ASP A 309 -9.58 3.72 7.43
C ASP A 309 -8.24 3.37 8.12
N PHE A 310 -7.32 4.34 8.14
CA PHE A 310 -5.98 4.13 8.69
C PHE A 310 -5.97 3.71 10.16
N GLY A 311 -6.92 4.20 10.95
CA GLY A 311 -7.01 3.94 12.37
C GLY A 311 -7.33 2.47 12.66
N ASP A 312 -8.31 1.92 11.95
CA ASP A 312 -8.76 0.54 12.11
C ASP A 312 -7.80 -0.46 11.45
N GLU A 313 -7.37 -0.18 10.22
CA GLU A 313 -6.37 -0.99 9.53
C GLU A 313 -5.07 -1.12 10.35
N ARG A 314 -4.59 -0.02 10.96
CA ARG A 314 -3.41 -0.07 11.83
C ARG A 314 -3.63 -0.96 13.05
N LYS A 315 -4.83 -0.99 13.64
CA LYS A 315 -5.12 -1.86 14.79
C LYS A 315 -5.07 -3.33 14.38
N GLU A 316 -5.62 -3.66 13.21
CA GLU A 316 -5.62 -5.01 12.63
C GLU A 316 -4.19 -5.46 12.33
N VAL A 317 -3.43 -4.69 11.55
CA VAL A 317 -2.02 -5.01 11.25
C VAL A 317 -1.18 -5.16 12.52
N LEU A 318 -1.32 -4.28 13.51
CA LEU A 318 -0.54 -4.38 14.76
C LEU A 318 -0.97 -5.53 15.67
N LYS A 319 -2.21 -5.99 15.55
CA LYS A 319 -2.71 -7.20 16.23
C LYS A 319 -2.05 -8.45 15.65
N ASP A 320 -1.77 -8.47 14.35
CA ASP A 320 -1.20 -9.61 13.65
C ASP A 320 0.34 -9.59 13.59
N GLN A 321 0.93 -8.44 13.24
CA GLN A 321 2.39 -8.26 13.07
C GLN A 321 3.11 -7.78 14.33
N GLY A 322 2.38 -7.19 15.29
CA GLY A 322 2.93 -6.68 16.55
C GLY A 322 3.54 -5.28 16.47
N SER A 323 3.80 -4.67 17.63
CA SER A 323 4.24 -3.27 17.74
C SER A 323 5.65 -2.96 17.23
N THR A 324 6.45 -4.00 16.92
CA THR A 324 7.77 -3.82 16.29
C THR A 324 7.65 -3.55 14.80
N PHE A 325 6.56 -4.00 14.15
CA PHE A 325 6.30 -3.67 12.76
C PHE A 325 5.91 -2.18 12.65
N PRO A 326 6.60 -1.39 11.82
CA PRO A 326 6.40 0.06 11.76
C PRO A 326 5.28 0.44 10.81
N TYR A 327 4.06 -0.04 11.06
CA TYR A 327 2.90 0.33 10.25
C TYR A 327 2.63 1.83 10.39
N SER A 328 2.88 2.56 9.30
CA SER A 328 2.73 4.01 9.19
C SER A 328 1.59 4.35 8.24
N LYS A 329 1.20 5.62 8.19
CA LYS A 329 0.26 6.10 7.18
C LYS A 329 0.76 5.83 5.75
N GLY A 330 2.07 5.81 5.56
CA GLY A 330 2.69 5.47 4.29
C GLY A 330 2.46 4.02 3.86
N PHE A 331 2.52 3.06 4.78
CA PHE A 331 2.13 1.68 4.48
C PHE A 331 0.67 1.59 4.03
N TRP A 332 -0.22 2.23 4.78
CA TRP A 332 -1.65 2.28 4.46
C TRP A 332 -1.90 2.87 3.07
N LEU A 333 -1.35 4.05 2.78
CA LEU A 333 -1.53 4.73 1.48
C LEU A 333 -1.03 3.88 0.30
N LEU A 334 0.09 3.19 0.48
CA LEU A 334 0.62 2.31 -0.57
C LEU A 334 -0.22 1.04 -0.69
N GLY A 335 -0.66 0.45 0.42
CA GLY A 335 -1.63 -0.65 0.42
C GLY A 335 -2.88 -0.32 -0.39
N ASN A 336 -3.44 0.88 -0.18
CA ASN A 336 -4.61 1.37 -0.92
C ASN A 336 -4.37 1.39 -2.45
N LEU A 337 -3.14 1.63 -2.89
CA LEU A 337 -2.80 1.75 -4.30
C LEU A 337 -2.40 0.41 -4.95
N VAL A 338 -1.74 -0.49 -4.22
CA VAL A 338 -1.06 -1.64 -4.85
C VAL A 338 -1.25 -2.99 -4.13
N ALA A 339 -2.00 -3.08 -3.02
CA ALA A 339 -2.17 -4.35 -2.29
C ALA A 339 -2.74 -5.47 -3.17
N ALA A 340 -3.75 -5.18 -3.99
CA ALA A 340 -4.38 -6.17 -4.87
C ALA A 340 -3.45 -6.79 -5.94
N ILE A 341 -2.24 -6.25 -6.14
CA ILE A 341 -1.20 -6.84 -7.01
C ILE A 341 0.06 -7.26 -6.23
N ASN A 342 -0.03 -7.32 -4.90
CA ASN A 342 1.06 -7.63 -3.97
C ASN A 342 0.62 -8.62 -2.86
N PRO A 343 0.14 -9.83 -3.22
CA PRO A 343 -0.46 -10.79 -2.28
C PRO A 343 0.51 -11.40 -1.25
N ASP A 344 1.82 -11.30 -1.50
CA ASP A 344 2.84 -11.93 -0.63
C ASP A 344 3.45 -10.96 0.40
N ASP A 345 3.07 -9.69 0.38
CA ASP A 345 3.59 -8.69 1.32
C ASP A 345 2.56 -7.66 1.80
N LEU A 346 2.18 -6.67 1.00
CA LEU A 346 1.28 -5.60 1.42
C LEU A 346 -0.14 -6.10 1.73
N ASP A 347 -0.63 -7.06 0.95
CA ASP A 347 -1.89 -7.77 1.19
C ASP A 347 -1.79 -8.72 2.39
N ALA A 348 -0.58 -9.13 2.76
CA ALA A 348 -0.34 -10.09 3.84
C ALA A 348 -0.05 -9.39 5.19
N LEU A 349 -0.26 -8.07 5.28
CA LEU A 349 0.05 -7.28 6.49
C LEU A 349 -0.89 -7.60 7.66
N ASP A 350 -2.12 -7.99 7.38
CA ASP A 350 -3.14 -8.40 8.34
C ASP A 350 -3.14 -9.92 8.59
N GLU A 351 -2.26 -10.68 7.92
CA GLU A 351 -2.09 -12.10 8.20
C GLU A 351 -1.24 -12.32 9.45
N SER A 352 -1.59 -13.32 10.28
CA SER A 352 -0.83 -13.63 11.50
C SER A 352 0.50 -14.37 11.27
N ALA A 353 0.92 -14.60 10.01
CA ALA A 353 2.20 -15.24 9.71
C ALA A 353 3.34 -14.18 9.74
N PRO A 354 4.47 -14.44 10.42
CA PRO A 354 5.59 -13.50 10.39
C PRO A 354 6.16 -13.34 8.98
N PHE A 355 6.62 -12.14 8.64
CA PHE A 355 7.42 -11.93 7.44
C PHE A 355 8.81 -12.54 7.58
N THR A 356 9.42 -12.94 6.46
CA THR A 356 10.85 -13.26 6.41
C THR A 356 11.69 -11.99 6.54
N MET A 357 12.96 -12.13 6.92
CA MET A 357 13.90 -11.01 6.92
C MET A 357 14.01 -10.38 5.52
N GLY A 358 14.01 -11.21 4.46
CA GLY A 358 14.00 -10.71 3.08
C GLY A 358 12.78 -9.86 2.75
N THR A 359 11.57 -10.30 3.12
CA THR A 359 10.35 -9.52 2.91
C THR A 359 10.39 -8.22 3.71
N MET A 360 10.82 -8.25 4.97
CA MET A 360 10.97 -7.05 5.79
C MET A 360 11.97 -6.05 5.20
N GLU A 361 13.14 -6.52 4.73
CA GLU A 361 14.13 -5.66 4.09
C GLU A 361 13.59 -5.02 2.80
N ASN A 362 12.82 -5.78 2.01
CA ASN A 362 12.15 -5.28 0.81
C ASN A 362 11.10 -4.22 1.13
N LEU A 363 10.21 -4.48 2.09
CA LEU A 363 9.18 -3.52 2.52
C LEU A 363 9.80 -2.24 3.08
N MET A 364 10.84 -2.36 3.90
CA MET A 364 11.49 -1.22 4.55
C MET A 364 12.44 -0.45 3.63
N GLY A 365 13.00 -1.12 2.62
CA GLY A 365 13.97 -0.56 1.69
C GLY A 365 15.37 -0.36 2.28
N ARG A 366 15.67 -1.11 3.35
CA ARG A 366 17.00 -1.12 3.98
C ARG A 366 17.31 -2.50 4.53
N ALA A 367 18.60 -2.77 4.70
CA ALA A 367 19.02 -3.96 5.41
C ALA A 367 18.60 -3.91 6.89
N LEU A 368 18.32 -5.09 7.45
CA LEU A 368 18.10 -5.30 8.87
C LEU A 368 19.31 -5.99 9.48
N SER A 369 19.68 -5.57 10.69
CA SER A 369 20.56 -6.38 11.53
C SER A 369 19.84 -7.63 12.02
N GLN A 370 20.60 -8.66 12.40
CA GLN A 370 20.02 -9.84 13.03
C GLN A 370 19.27 -9.47 14.32
N GLN A 371 19.79 -8.51 15.11
CA GLN A 371 19.15 -8.06 16.34
C GLN A 371 17.79 -7.38 16.10
N GLU A 372 17.68 -6.54 15.06
CA GLU A 372 16.39 -5.94 14.67
C GLU A 372 15.37 -7.01 14.29
N TYR A 373 15.79 -8.00 13.53
CA TYR A 373 14.91 -9.06 13.08
C TYR A 373 14.53 -10.01 14.23
N ASP A 374 15.47 -10.38 15.10
CA ASP A 374 15.20 -11.13 16.34
C ASP A 374 14.16 -10.39 17.20
N ALA A 375 14.26 -9.05 17.28
CA ALA A 375 13.31 -8.23 18.03
C ALA A 375 11.91 -8.24 17.41
N TYR A 376 11.80 -8.11 16.07
CA TYR A 376 10.53 -8.24 15.35
C TYR A 376 9.93 -9.64 15.54
N PHE A 377 10.67 -10.69 15.20
CA PHE A 377 10.18 -12.05 15.26
C PHE A 377 9.82 -12.48 16.69
N GLY A 378 10.63 -12.12 17.67
CA GLY A 378 10.39 -12.46 19.08
C GLY A 378 9.21 -11.72 19.71
N GLN A 379 8.88 -10.52 19.22
CA GLN A 379 7.71 -9.74 19.68
C GLN A 379 6.45 -10.03 18.87
N HIS A 380 6.57 -10.71 17.74
CA HIS A 380 5.46 -11.07 16.88
C HIS A 380 4.36 -11.85 17.67
N PRO A 381 3.08 -11.48 17.57
CA PRO A 381 1.96 -12.10 18.31
C PRO A 381 1.89 -13.62 18.16
N ALA A 382 2.14 -14.13 16.95
CA ALA A 382 2.22 -15.55 16.63
C ALA A 382 3.41 -16.30 17.28
N ILE A 383 4.41 -15.60 17.80
CA ILE A 383 5.61 -16.19 18.42
C ILE A 383 5.64 -15.95 19.93
N ASN A 384 5.25 -14.74 20.35
CA ASN A 384 5.33 -14.30 21.72
C ASN A 384 4.41 -15.13 22.63
N THR A 385 5.02 -15.87 23.57
CA THR A 385 4.31 -16.75 24.51
C THR A 385 3.52 -15.99 25.57
N ARG A 386 3.79 -14.71 25.77
CA ARG A 386 3.06 -13.85 26.71
C ARG A 386 1.73 -13.35 26.15
N VAL A 387 1.58 -13.38 24.83
CA VAL A 387 0.35 -12.97 24.15
C VAL A 387 -0.58 -14.19 24.11
N GLN A 388 -1.72 -14.08 24.79
CA GLN A 388 -2.80 -15.05 24.63
C GLN A 388 -3.40 -14.88 23.25
N VAL A 389 -3.30 -15.94 22.44
CA VAL A 389 -3.90 -15.97 21.11
C VAL A 389 -5.32 -16.50 21.25
N GLN A 390 -6.28 -15.73 20.78
CA GLN A 390 -7.69 -16.11 20.78
C GLN A 390 -8.03 -17.07 19.63
N ASP A 391 -7.29 -16.98 18.52
CA ASP A 391 -7.44 -17.88 17.37
C ASP A 391 -6.86 -19.28 17.66
N PRO A 392 -7.69 -20.34 17.73
CA PRO A 392 -7.23 -21.71 17.95
C PRO A 392 -6.29 -22.22 16.84
N LEU A 393 -6.46 -21.77 15.60
CA LEU A 393 -5.63 -22.19 14.49
C LEU A 393 -4.23 -21.61 14.64
N LEU A 394 -4.11 -20.29 14.84
CA LEU A 394 -2.82 -19.65 15.11
C LEU A 394 -2.13 -20.25 16.34
N ALA A 395 -2.88 -20.58 17.41
CA ALA A 395 -2.35 -21.25 18.59
C ALA A 395 -1.65 -22.59 18.26
N THR A 396 -2.19 -23.33 17.29
CA THR A 396 -1.60 -24.58 16.80
C THR A 396 -0.30 -24.32 16.03
N TYR A 397 -0.24 -23.25 15.24
CA TYR A 397 0.89 -22.92 14.39
C TYR A 397 2.04 -22.15 15.06
N LYS A 398 1.85 -21.56 16.26
CA LYS A 398 2.91 -20.82 16.99
C LYS A 398 4.21 -21.62 17.09
N THR A 399 4.10 -22.88 17.52
CA THR A 399 5.27 -23.77 17.68
C THR A 399 5.92 -24.08 16.34
N HIS A 400 5.12 -24.26 15.28
CA HIS A 400 5.64 -24.52 13.93
C HIS A 400 6.42 -23.31 13.40
N PHE A 401 5.92 -22.08 13.58
CA PHE A 401 6.64 -20.89 13.16
C PHE A 401 7.96 -20.73 13.93
N ALA A 402 7.94 -20.89 15.26
CA ALA A 402 9.14 -20.81 16.09
C ALA A 402 10.21 -21.87 15.70
N GLN A 403 9.79 -23.11 15.42
CA GLN A 403 10.70 -24.18 14.98
C GLN A 403 11.31 -23.91 13.60
N ASN A 404 10.63 -23.12 12.76
CA ASN A 404 11.09 -22.74 11.42
C ASN A 404 11.81 -21.38 11.39
N TYR A 405 12.21 -20.83 12.54
CA TYR A 405 12.92 -19.54 12.62
C TYR A 405 14.10 -19.40 11.62
N PRO A 406 14.95 -20.42 11.38
CA PRO A 406 16.01 -20.32 10.39
C PRO A 406 15.50 -20.03 8.97
N GLN A 407 14.30 -20.51 8.60
CA GLN A 407 13.69 -20.19 7.30
C GLN A 407 13.22 -18.74 7.25
N PHE A 408 12.65 -18.23 8.34
CA PHE A 408 12.24 -16.84 8.46
C PHE A 408 13.44 -15.87 8.38
N CYS A 409 14.63 -16.26 8.84
CA CYS A 409 15.84 -15.45 8.71
C CYS A 409 16.38 -15.35 7.28
N ARG A 410 15.87 -16.14 6.32
CA ARG A 410 16.36 -16.13 4.95
C ARG A 410 15.94 -14.85 4.22
N LYS A 411 16.81 -14.40 3.32
CA LYS A 411 16.61 -13.19 2.50
C LYS A 411 16.14 -13.49 1.08
N ASP A 412 16.22 -14.74 0.65
CA ASP A 412 15.97 -15.20 -0.72
C ASP A 412 14.58 -15.84 -0.90
N ILE A 413 13.75 -15.86 0.14
CA ILE A 413 12.40 -16.41 0.12
C ILE A 413 11.41 -15.47 0.83
N VAL A 414 10.13 -15.60 0.45
CA VAL A 414 8.99 -14.95 1.13
C VAL A 414 8.28 -15.95 2.05
N SER A 415 7.50 -15.46 3.01
CA SER A 415 6.85 -16.33 4.01
C SER A 415 5.92 -17.37 3.38
N GLY A 416 5.21 -17.02 2.31
CA GLY A 416 4.37 -17.93 1.54
C GLY A 416 5.11 -19.12 0.90
N GLN A 417 6.44 -19.13 0.90
CA GLN A 417 7.27 -20.25 0.43
C GLN A 417 7.70 -21.20 1.55
N ILE A 418 7.47 -20.84 2.82
CA ILE A 418 7.79 -21.69 3.98
C ILE A 418 6.68 -22.73 4.14
N PRO A 419 6.99 -24.04 4.18
CA PRO A 419 5.96 -25.09 4.22
C PRO A 419 4.95 -24.96 5.36
N CYS A 420 5.38 -24.54 6.56
CA CYS A 420 4.45 -24.36 7.68
C CYS A 420 3.52 -23.15 7.49
N VAL A 421 3.96 -22.10 6.80
CA VAL A 421 3.11 -20.95 6.46
C VAL A 421 2.11 -21.33 5.38
N GLN A 422 2.52 -22.11 4.38
CA GLN A 422 1.62 -22.64 3.35
C GLN A 422 0.49 -23.49 3.96
N ALA A 423 0.85 -24.38 4.89
CA ALA A 423 -0.13 -25.20 5.60
C ALA A 423 -1.09 -24.35 6.45
N TYR A 424 -0.58 -23.33 7.14
CA TYR A 424 -1.40 -22.38 7.89
C TYR A 424 -2.38 -21.62 6.98
N ARG A 425 -1.88 -21.00 5.90
CA ARG A 425 -2.70 -20.24 4.94
C ARG A 425 -3.78 -21.11 4.29
N GLU A 426 -3.46 -22.36 3.96
CA GLU A 426 -4.43 -23.29 3.40
C GLU A 426 -5.54 -23.66 4.40
N GLU A 427 -5.21 -23.87 5.67
CA GLU A 427 -6.20 -24.15 6.69
C GLU A 427 -7.05 -22.91 7.02
N MET A 428 -6.43 -21.72 7.11
CA MET A 428 -7.13 -20.44 7.23
C MET A 428 -8.13 -20.27 6.10
N ARG A 429 -7.69 -20.39 4.85
CA ARG A 429 -8.54 -20.30 3.66
C ARG A 429 -9.71 -21.28 3.72
N ARG A 430 -9.50 -22.52 4.15
CA ARG A 430 -10.58 -23.50 4.30
C ARG A 430 -11.61 -23.07 5.34
N GLN A 431 -11.16 -22.50 6.47
CA GLN A 431 -12.06 -21.98 7.50
C GLN A 431 -12.81 -20.74 7.01
N THR A 432 -12.14 -19.80 6.35
CA THR A 432 -12.75 -18.63 5.74
C THR A 432 -13.80 -19.02 4.71
N ILE A 433 -13.47 -19.91 3.77
CA ILE A 433 -14.43 -20.42 2.78
C ILE A 433 -15.62 -21.09 3.46
N LYS A 434 -15.38 -21.91 4.49
CA LYS A 434 -16.46 -22.61 5.21
C LYS A 434 -17.41 -21.64 5.91
N ASN A 435 -16.89 -20.54 6.43
CA ASN A 435 -17.65 -19.54 7.19
C ASN A 435 -18.20 -18.41 6.31
N SER A 436 -17.68 -18.24 5.09
CA SER A 436 -18.05 -17.16 4.19
C SER A 436 -19.51 -17.27 3.74
N PRO A 437 -20.26 -16.14 3.70
CA PRO A 437 -21.60 -16.12 3.12
C PRO A 437 -21.60 -16.46 1.61
N PHE A 438 -20.44 -16.45 0.96
CA PHE A 438 -20.27 -16.71 -0.47
C PHE A 438 -19.68 -18.10 -0.79
N ALA A 439 -19.51 -18.97 0.21
CA ALA A 439 -18.93 -20.32 0.07
C ALA A 439 -19.51 -21.13 -1.11
N GLN A 440 -20.83 -21.01 -1.32
CA GLN A 440 -21.58 -21.73 -2.36
C GLN A 440 -21.25 -21.30 -3.79
N MET A 441 -20.52 -20.20 -3.97
CA MET A 441 -20.21 -19.60 -5.27
C MET A 441 -18.85 -20.01 -5.79
N LEU A 442 -17.99 -20.53 -4.92
CA LEU A 442 -16.69 -21.01 -5.33
C LEU A 442 -16.89 -22.25 -6.21
N PRO A 443 -16.17 -22.35 -7.35
CA PRO A 443 -16.25 -23.52 -8.19
C PRO A 443 -15.90 -24.74 -7.34
N SER A 444 -16.72 -25.79 -7.43
CA SER A 444 -16.41 -27.08 -6.80
C SER A 444 -14.99 -27.45 -7.20
N ALA A 445 -14.08 -27.52 -6.22
CA ALA A 445 -12.69 -27.86 -6.48
C ALA A 445 -12.67 -29.10 -7.40
N PRO A 446 -12.08 -29.03 -8.61
CA PRO A 446 -12.08 -30.16 -9.51
C PRO A 446 -11.49 -31.34 -8.73
N SER A 447 -12.21 -32.46 -8.66
CA SER A 447 -11.75 -33.67 -7.98
C SER A 447 -10.48 -34.19 -8.68
N GLY A 448 -9.30 -33.69 -8.25
CA GLY A 448 -8.01 -33.94 -8.90
C GLY A 448 -7.09 -32.72 -9.04
N TYR A 449 -7.57 -31.49 -8.81
CA TYR A 449 -6.71 -30.31 -8.74
C TYR A 449 -6.24 -30.09 -7.30
N THR A 450 -5.01 -30.50 -7.00
CA THR A 450 -4.24 -29.81 -5.95
C THR A 450 -3.81 -28.50 -6.58
N ALA A 451 -4.52 -27.42 -6.29
CA ALA A 451 -4.02 -26.10 -6.62
C ALA A 451 -2.70 -25.93 -5.85
N SER A 452 -1.57 -26.17 -6.53
CA SER A 452 -0.31 -25.65 -6.02
C SER A 452 -0.50 -24.13 -5.94
N PRO A 453 -0.28 -23.50 -4.78
CA PRO A 453 -0.31 -22.04 -4.67
C PRO A 453 0.54 -21.37 -5.77
N GLN A 454 1.56 -22.04 -6.29
CA GLN A 454 2.41 -21.53 -7.37
C GLN A 454 1.72 -21.40 -8.74
N ALA A 455 0.59 -22.05 -9.02
CA ALA A 455 -0.05 -22.01 -10.34
C ALA A 455 -1.06 -20.85 -10.50
N MET A 456 -1.61 -20.34 -9.40
CA MET A 456 -2.47 -19.14 -9.40
C MET A 456 -1.75 -17.88 -8.92
N PHE A 457 -0.65 -18.05 -8.18
CA PHE A 457 0.20 -16.94 -7.68
C PHE A 457 1.61 -16.97 -8.30
N GLY A 458 1.78 -17.71 -9.40
CA GLY A 458 3.03 -17.87 -10.15
C GLY A 458 3.42 -16.67 -11.01
N GLY A 459 3.20 -15.44 -10.52
CA GLY A 459 3.97 -14.29 -10.96
C GLY A 459 5.34 -14.38 -10.31
N GLY A 460 6.18 -15.29 -10.78
CA GLY A 460 7.55 -15.36 -10.32
C GLY A 460 8.16 -13.97 -10.45
N TYR A 461 8.65 -13.41 -9.34
CA TYR A 461 9.68 -12.38 -9.36
C TYR A 461 10.87 -12.97 -10.10
N SER A 462 10.80 -12.91 -11.42
CA SER A 462 11.95 -13.00 -12.27
C SER A 462 12.71 -11.74 -11.92
N GLN A 463 13.66 -11.83 -10.98
CA GLN A 463 14.74 -10.85 -10.97
C GLN A 463 15.19 -10.72 -12.42
N PRO A 464 15.29 -9.51 -12.99
CA PRO A 464 15.89 -9.36 -14.30
C PRO A 464 17.23 -10.08 -14.24
N ALA A 465 17.37 -11.13 -15.04
CA ALA A 465 18.59 -11.91 -15.07
C ALA A 465 19.72 -10.92 -15.37
N ALA A 466 20.63 -10.74 -14.41
CA ALA A 466 21.84 -9.96 -14.64
C ALA A 466 22.52 -10.56 -15.88
N GLN A 467 22.52 -9.83 -16.99
CA GLN A 467 23.18 -10.28 -18.20
C GLN A 467 24.68 -10.44 -17.89
N PRO A 468 25.28 -11.62 -18.12
CA PRO A 468 26.70 -11.80 -17.91
C PRO A 468 27.48 -11.04 -18.98
N GLY A 469 28.10 -9.93 -18.57
CA GLY A 469 29.38 -9.42 -19.07
C GLY A 469 29.45 -9.00 -20.54
N ALA A 470 29.09 -7.75 -20.84
CA ALA A 470 29.70 -7.03 -21.94
C ALA A 470 31.04 -6.43 -21.46
N THR A 471 32.13 -6.91 -22.05
CA THR A 471 33.49 -6.43 -21.84
C THR A 471 33.59 -4.92 -22.04
N ALA A 472 34.05 -4.21 -21.00
CA ALA A 472 34.35 -2.78 -21.05
C ALA A 472 35.48 -2.50 -22.05
N ALA A 473 35.16 -1.78 -23.13
CA ALA A 473 36.13 -1.04 -23.91
C ALA A 473 36.24 0.37 -23.30
N GLY A 474 37.43 0.70 -22.82
CA GLY A 474 37.70 1.93 -22.09
C GLY A 474 37.63 3.19 -22.95
N THR A 475 37.09 4.25 -22.37
CA THR A 475 37.28 5.62 -22.82
C THR A 475 37.72 6.47 -21.64
N ASN A 476 38.96 6.96 -21.75
CA ASN A 476 39.59 7.88 -20.82
C ASN A 476 38.85 9.22 -20.80
N TYR A 477 38.41 9.68 -19.63
CA TYR A 477 38.25 11.10 -19.36
C TYR A 477 39.43 11.58 -18.52
N ARG A 478 40.18 12.56 -19.05
CA ARG A 478 41.19 13.32 -18.31
C ARG A 478 40.49 14.40 -17.49
N VAL A 479 41.00 14.56 -16.27
CA VAL A 479 40.77 15.65 -15.31
C VAL A 479 41.04 17.01 -15.94
#